data_AF-X0TB10-F1
#
_entry.id   AF-X0TB10-F1
#
_cell.length_a   1.000
_cell.length_b   1.000
_cell.length_c   1.000
_cell.angle_alpha   90.00
_cell.angle_beta   90.00
_cell.angle_gamma   90.00
#
_symmetry.space_group_name_H-M   'P 1'
#
loop_
_entity.id
_entity.type
_entity.pdbx_description
1 polymer ?
#
loop_
_entity_poly.entity_id
_entity_poly.type
_entity_poly.pdbx_seq_one_letter_code
_entity_poly.pdbx_strand_id
1 'polypeptide(L)' 'IKYPTEEIVELVKIRLPSTVAQREGGKEHYPIEGIVARTKPLLFTRRGDRLIWKLKVKDFPKEE' A
#
# COMPACT_ATOMS: atom_id res chain seq x y z
N ILE A 1 -13.97 -2.45 -8.90
CA ILE A 1 -14.23 -2.68 -7.46
C ILE A 1 -13.91 -1.37 -6.75
N LYS A 2 -14.93 -0.71 -6.17
CA LYS A 2 -14.75 0.49 -5.34
C LYS A 2 -14.85 0.03 -3.89
N TYR A 3 -13.77 0.10 -3.14
CA TYR A 3 -13.80 -0.14 -1.69
C TYR A 3 -14.04 1.20 -0.98
N PRO A 4 -14.93 1.29 0.00
CA PRO A 4 -15.01 2.39 0.95
C PRO A 4 -13.66 2.67 1.62
N THR A 5 -13.41 3.93 1.97
CA THR A 5 -12.15 4.36 2.61
C THR A 5 -11.92 3.62 3.93
N GLU A 6 -12.98 3.35 4.68
CA GLU A 6 -12.95 2.69 5.98
C GLU A 6 -12.47 1.24 5.85
N GLU A 7 -13.00 0.50 4.87
CA GLU A 7 -12.59 -0.88 4.58
C GLU A 7 -11.11 -0.94 4.17
N ILE A 8 -10.66 0.04 3.39
CA ILE A 8 -9.26 0.16 2.98
C ILE A 8 -8.34 0.40 4.18
N VAL A 9 -8.76 1.25 5.12
CA VAL A 9 -7.98 1.53 6.34
C VAL A 9 -7.91 0.30 7.24
N GLU A 10 -9.02 -0.43 7.40
CA GLU A 10 -9.06 -1.67 8.17
C GLU A 10 -8.16 -2.74 7.56
N LEU A 11 -8.19 -2.89 6.23
CA LEU A 11 -7.33 -3.81 5.49
C LEU A 11 -5.84 -3.54 5.72
N VAL A 12 -5.43 -2.28 5.80
CA VAL A 12 -4.03 -1.92 6.12
C VAL A 12 -3.70 -2.18 7.60
N LYS A 13 -4.64 -1.93 8.53
CA LYS A 13 -4.44 -2.19 9.96
C LYS A 13 -4.23 -3.68 10.27
N ILE A 14 -4.85 -4.56 9.50
CA ILE A 14 -4.69 -6.02 9.62
C ILE A 14 -3.26 -6.49 9.28
N ARG A 15 -2.38 -5.61 8.77
CA ARG A 15 -0.98 -5.90 8.42
C ARG A 15 -0.86 -7.13 7.53
N LEU A 16 -1.52 -7.09 6.37
CA LEU A 16 -1.49 -8.17 5.39
C LEU A 16 -0.05 -8.64 5.10
N PRO A 17 0.16 -9.94 4.83
CA PRO A 17 1.47 -10.46 4.49
C PRO A 17 1.93 -9.90 3.13
N SER A 18 3.23 -9.63 3.02
CA SER A 18 3.83 -9.16 1.77
C SER A 18 3.88 -10.29 0.73
N THR A 19 3.18 -10.10 -0.39
CA THR A 19 3.22 -11.05 -1.52
C THR A 19 4.63 -11.23 -2.08
N VAL A 20 5.46 -10.18 -2.04
CA VAL A 20 6.86 -10.27 -2.48
C VAL A 20 7.67 -11.11 -1.49
N ALA A 21 7.50 -10.87 -0.19
CA ALA A 21 8.21 -11.61 0.85
C ALA A 21 7.81 -13.10 0.88
N GLN A 22 6.54 -13.41 0.60
CA GLN A 22 6.07 -14.78 0.40
C GLN A 22 6.72 -15.48 -0.81
N ARG A 23 7.09 -14.74 -1.85
CA ARG A 23 7.74 -15.30 -3.06
C ARG A 23 9.24 -15.51 -2.90
N GLU A 24 9.89 -14.74 -2.03
CA GLU A 24 11.33 -14.83 -1.79
C GLU A 24 11.74 -16.00 -0.89
N GLY A 25 10.79 -16.62 -0.19
CA GLY A 25 11.02 -17.77 0.71
C GLY A 25 11.73 -17.37 2.01
N GLY A 26 11.24 -17.86 3.15
CA GLY A 26 11.82 -17.59 4.48
C GLY A 26 11.53 -16.18 5.02
N LYS A 27 10.69 -15.40 4.32
CA LYS A 27 10.30 -14.03 4.65
C LYS A 27 8.77 -13.87 4.75
N GLU A 28 8.04 -14.95 5.00
CA GLU A 28 6.57 -14.97 5.00
C GLU A 28 5.96 -14.14 6.14
N HIS A 29 6.74 -13.85 7.18
CA HIS A 29 6.32 -13.08 8.35
C HIS A 29 6.40 -11.56 8.15
N TYR A 30 6.98 -11.08 7.04
CA TYR A 30 7.09 -9.64 6.82
C TYR A 30 5.75 -9.05 6.36
N PRO A 31 5.20 -8.05 7.09
CA PRO A 31 3.98 -7.38 6.69
C PRO A 31 4.22 -6.48 5.48
N ILE A 32 3.15 -6.11 4.78
CA ILE A 32 3.21 -5.04 3.78
C ILE A 32 3.56 -3.69 4.45
N GLU A 33 4.30 -2.85 3.73
CA GLU A 33 4.51 -1.44 4.11
C GLU A 33 3.18 -0.66 4.16
N GLY A 34 2.27 -1.04 3.27
CA GLY A 34 0.98 -0.41 3.09
C GLY A 34 0.46 -0.60 1.67
N ILE A 35 -0.43 0.28 1.25
CA ILE A 35 -1.08 0.22 -0.06
C ILE A 35 -0.84 1.49 -0.87
N VAL A 36 -0.94 1.35 -2.17
CA VAL A 36 -0.89 2.44 -3.14
C VAL A 36 -2.15 2.40 -3.98
N ALA A 37 -2.96 3.46 -3.89
CA ALA A 37 -4.12 3.68 -4.74
C ALA A 37 -3.76 4.65 -5.87
N ARG A 38 -4.13 4.30 -7.11
CA ARG A 38 -3.90 5.14 -8.29
C ARG A 38 -5.02 4.95 -9.29
N THR A 39 -5.20 5.91 -10.18
CA THR A 39 -6.13 5.78 -11.29
C THR A 39 -5.57 4.84 -12.38
N LYS A 40 -6.47 4.18 -13.12
CA LYS A 40 -6.14 3.41 -14.33
C LYS A 40 -7.14 3.81 -15.44
N PRO A 41 -6.73 4.56 -16.48
CA PRO A 41 -5.36 5.02 -16.78
C PRO A 41 -4.82 6.04 -15.76
N LEU A 42 -3.50 6.26 -15.76
CA LEU A 42 -2.87 7.26 -14.89
C LEU A 42 -3.37 8.66 -15.26
N LEU A 43 -3.85 9.39 -14.26
CA LEU A 43 -4.28 10.77 -14.38
C LEU A 43 -3.30 11.69 -13.66
N PHE A 44 -3.26 12.94 -14.09
CA PHE A 44 -2.32 13.94 -13.62
C PHE A 44 -3.04 15.23 -13.22
N THR A 45 -2.52 15.94 -12.22
CA THR A 45 -2.95 17.29 -11.87
C THR A 45 -2.48 18.29 -12.95
N ARG A 46 -3.02 19.51 -12.94
CA ARG A 46 -2.55 20.58 -13.83
C ARG A 46 -1.07 20.95 -13.65
N ARG A 47 -0.47 20.60 -12.51
CA ARG A 47 0.96 20.82 -12.21
C ARG A 47 1.85 19.68 -12.71
N GLY A 48 1.25 18.60 -13.24
CA GLY A 48 1.96 17.41 -13.70
C GLY A 48 2.11 16.32 -12.64
N ASP A 49 1.55 16.48 -11.44
CA ASP A 49 1.62 15.47 -10.39
C ASP A 49 0.69 14.29 -10.68
N ARG A 50 1.09 13.07 -10.33
CA ARG A 50 0.22 11.89 -10.49
C ARG A 50 -0.91 11.90 -9.45
N LEU A 51 -2.13 11.56 -9.87
CA LEU A 51 -3.23 11.24 -8.95
C LEU A 51 -3.00 9.87 -8.31
N ILE A 52 -2.23 9.88 -7.23
CA ILE A 52 -1.80 8.72 -6.46
C ILE A 52 -1.97 9.00 -4.97
N TRP A 53 -2.43 8.00 -4.23
CA TRP A 53 -2.50 8.03 -2.79
C TRP A 53 -1.76 6.83 -2.20
N LYS A 54 -1.10 7.04 -1.08
CA LYS A 54 -0.34 6.00 -0.37
C LYS A 54 -0.79 5.99 1.08
N LEU A 55 -1.13 4.82 1.60
CA LEU A 55 -1.39 4.61 3.02
C LEU A 55 -0.37 3.64 3.55
N LYS A 56 0.47 4.11 4.49
CA LYS A 56 1.54 3.33 5.11
C LYS A 56 1.20 2.98 6.54
N VAL A 57 1.68 1.84 7.02
CA VAL A 57 1.63 1.49 8.45
C VAL A 57 2.66 2.37 9.19
N LYS A 58 2.24 3.01 10.29
CA LYS A 58 3.04 4.01 11.04
C LYS A 58 4.40 3.49 11.49
N ASP A 59 4.47 2.20 11.86
CA ASP A 59 5.66 1.57 12.44
C ASP A 59 6.50 0.81 11.41
N PHE A 60 6.35 1.08 10.10
CA PHE A 60 7.29 0.53 9.13
C PHE A 60 8.64 1.19 9.37
N PRO A 61 9.70 0.43 9.73
CA PRO A 61 10.99 1.03 10.01
C PRO A 61 11.44 1.76 8.74
N LYS A 62 11.72 3.06 8.88
CA LYS A 62 12.65 3.70 7.95
C LYS A 62 13.97 3.01 8.26
N GLU A 63 14.52 2.27 7.30
CA GLU A 63 15.89 1.75 7.43
C GLU A 63 16.80 2.88 7.94
N GLU A 64 17.51 2.62 9.04
CA GLU A 64 18.63 3.43 9.53
C GLU A 64 19.87 3.18 8.66
#